data_AF-A0A947JXC3-F1
#
_entry.id   AF-A0A947JXC3-F1
#
_cell.length_a   1.000
_cell.length_b   1.000
_cell.length_c   1.000
_cell.angle_alpha   90.00
_cell.angle_beta   90.00
_cell.angle_gamma   90.00
#
_symmetry.space_group_name_H-M   'P 1'
#
loop_
_entity.id
_entity.type
_entity.pdbx_description
1 polymer ?
#
loop_
_entity_poly.entity_id
_entity_poly.type
_entity_poly.pdbx_seq_one_letter_code
_entity_poly.pdbx_strand_id
1 'polypeptide(L)'
;MSYNFSDKPTFISALEPAGRVWGREVNLKTNETYQRINGDPVYFTALAPRSFDKAKVTLEYLNPEQSIVELGVEKNAENNFEIKPLENKFINDSDWAYLNEDNNILLQKEKQFDSVGDFLAGIPQDKKIATYHYDLKPEVKIENYTPSNTIQTLDTKLIGTHEFNAYVEDEDLYVEFNFSDLNLKPDDDSIILKVSKGGNEVISEKIEDEDIQDFSKLIELSSLGTGLVKINIITSNDIQINNIKTKQQKFVAKTKVYPAEQENVLLYSDSSDLNFRAWTTSGLQEITVGAYEIAVNKVLKLFTWRETENDKHRQLKELILPKGGLEIIGDGYFAFQENIFFDPYQNIERLQNYSDM
;
A
#
# COMPACT_ATOMS: atom_id res chain seq x y z
N MET A 1 14.92 24.39 24.53
CA MET A 1 14.73 25.46 23.53
C MET A 1 13.23 25.65 23.40
N SER A 2 12.74 26.88 23.37
CA SER A 2 11.31 27.19 23.27
C SER A 2 11.12 28.34 22.28
N TYR A 3 9.98 28.35 21.59
CA TYR A 3 9.58 29.40 20.68
C TYR A 3 8.09 29.65 20.86
N ASN A 4 7.73 30.91 21.12
CA ASN A 4 6.38 31.35 21.49
C ASN A 4 5.79 32.33 20.45
N PHE A 5 6.38 32.41 19.26
CA PHE A 5 6.01 33.34 18.17
C PHE A 5 6.15 34.84 18.46
N SER A 6 6.30 35.29 19.71
CA SER A 6 6.47 36.72 20.05
C SER A 6 7.85 37.25 19.68
N ASP A 7 8.89 36.42 19.82
CA ASP A 7 10.29 36.81 19.60
C ASP A 7 10.84 36.37 18.24
N LYS A 8 12.05 36.84 17.91
CA LYS A 8 12.77 36.33 16.74
C LYS A 8 13.27 34.91 17.03
N PRO A 9 12.97 33.93 16.17
CA PRO A 9 13.42 32.55 16.34
C PRO A 9 14.94 32.48 16.43
N THR A 10 15.48 31.98 17.55
CA THR A 10 16.94 31.86 17.75
C THR A 10 17.45 30.44 17.55
N PHE A 11 16.70 29.45 18.07
CA PHE A 11 17.07 28.03 18.02
C PHE A 11 16.05 27.15 17.31
N ILE A 12 14.83 27.63 17.13
CA ILE A 12 13.76 26.97 16.39
C ILE A 12 13.35 27.97 15.33
N SER A 13 13.40 27.60 14.05
CA SER A 13 13.06 28.51 12.94
C SER A 13 11.59 28.92 12.97
N ALA A 14 11.24 29.90 12.13
CA ALA A 14 9.83 30.10 11.79
C ALA A 14 9.25 28.86 11.09
N LEU A 15 7.93 28.74 11.11
CA LEU A 15 7.21 27.69 10.40
C LEU A 15 7.26 27.94 8.89
N GLU A 16 7.51 26.88 8.12
CA GLU A 16 7.62 26.90 6.66
C GLU A 16 6.82 25.74 6.03
N PRO A 17 6.46 25.79 4.74
CA PRO A 17 6.58 26.93 3.83
C PRO A 17 5.58 28.04 4.19
N ALA A 18 5.95 29.29 3.89
CA ALA A 18 5.13 30.47 4.21
C ALA A 18 3.70 30.43 3.62
N GLY A 19 3.47 29.68 2.54
CA GLY A 19 2.14 29.50 1.94
C GLY A 19 1.19 28.58 2.72
N ARG A 20 1.70 27.85 3.72
CA ARG A 20 0.95 26.90 4.57
C ARG A 20 0.74 27.39 5.99
N VAL A 21 1.22 28.59 6.29
CA VAL A 21 1.04 29.25 7.57
C VAL A 21 0.61 30.69 7.38
N TRP A 22 -0.25 31.16 8.26
CA TRP A 22 -0.64 32.57 8.26
C TRP A 22 0.41 33.42 8.98
N GLY A 23 0.24 34.75 8.92
CA GLY A 23 1.00 35.65 9.77
C GLY A 23 0.81 35.33 11.25
N ARG A 24 1.75 35.77 12.08
CA ARG A 24 1.61 35.67 13.54
C ARG A 24 0.43 36.51 14.01
N GLU A 25 -0.37 35.95 14.91
CA GLU A 25 -1.57 36.56 15.47
C GLU A 25 -1.43 36.67 16.99
N VAL A 26 -2.11 37.65 17.60
CA VAL A 26 -2.17 37.80 19.05
C VAL A 26 -3.60 37.58 19.51
N ASN A 27 -3.78 36.65 20.46
CA ASN A 27 -5.07 36.49 21.12
C ASN A 27 -5.28 37.68 22.06
N LEU A 28 -6.20 38.59 21.74
CA LEU A 28 -6.42 39.82 22.50
C LEU A 28 -6.92 39.61 23.93
N LYS A 29 -7.43 38.40 24.26
CA LYS A 29 -7.89 38.07 25.62
C LYS A 29 -6.77 37.52 26.50
N THR A 30 -5.90 36.67 25.95
CA THR A 30 -4.82 36.01 26.70
C THR A 30 -3.46 36.68 26.49
N ASN A 31 -3.36 37.58 25.50
CA ASN A 31 -2.12 38.18 25.00
C ASN A 31 -1.09 37.16 24.47
N GLU A 32 -1.53 35.94 24.15
CA GLU A 32 -0.67 34.89 23.58
C GLU A 32 -0.47 35.11 22.09
N THR A 33 0.77 34.96 21.61
CA THR A 33 1.07 34.99 20.19
C THR A 33 1.03 33.57 19.63
N TYR A 34 0.32 33.38 18.52
CA TYR A 34 0.19 32.09 17.85
C TYR A 34 0.30 32.25 16.34
N GLN A 35 0.39 31.12 15.64
CA GLN A 35 0.41 31.08 14.18
C GLN A 35 -0.55 29.99 13.71
N ARG A 36 -1.42 30.32 12.74
CA ARG A 36 -2.34 29.32 12.16
C ARG A 36 -1.66 28.54 11.06
N ILE A 37 -1.94 27.25 11.03
CA ILE A 37 -1.56 26.34 9.95
C ILE A 37 -2.78 26.15 9.06
N ASN A 38 -2.62 26.37 7.75
CA ASN A 38 -3.70 26.27 6.76
C ASN A 38 -3.33 25.37 5.56
N GLY A 39 -2.25 24.62 5.68
CA GLY A 39 -1.87 23.57 4.74
C GLY A 39 -0.80 22.69 5.35
N ASP A 40 -0.59 21.53 4.77
CA ASP A 40 0.29 20.48 5.24
C ASP A 40 1.23 20.00 4.14
N PRO A 41 2.42 19.44 4.48
CA PRO A 41 3.07 19.52 5.80
C PRO A 41 3.63 20.92 6.13
N VAL A 42 3.83 21.19 7.43
CA VAL A 42 4.56 22.37 7.95
C VAL A 42 5.82 21.92 8.66
N TYR A 43 6.91 22.64 8.44
CA TYR A 43 8.24 22.35 8.92
C TYR A 43 8.76 23.45 9.82
N PHE A 44 9.67 23.07 10.71
CA PHE A 44 10.58 23.99 11.39
C PHE A 44 11.91 23.29 11.65
N THR A 45 12.98 24.07 11.69
CA THR A 45 14.33 23.60 11.99
C THR A 45 14.66 23.92 13.43
N ALA A 46 15.05 22.90 14.20
CA ALA A 46 15.61 23.08 15.53
C ALA A 46 17.15 22.95 15.48
N LEU A 47 17.87 24.02 15.78
CA LEU A 47 19.32 24.05 15.87
C LEU A 47 19.78 23.37 17.16
N ALA A 48 20.27 22.14 17.05
CA ALA A 48 20.87 21.42 18.16
C ALA A 48 22.38 21.74 18.27
N PRO A 49 22.89 22.17 19.44
CA PRO A 49 24.30 22.55 19.59
C PRO A 49 25.27 21.35 19.62
N ARG A 50 24.75 20.12 19.71
CA ARG A 50 25.50 18.87 19.67
C ARG A 50 24.60 17.73 19.21
N SER A 51 25.20 16.61 18.80
CA SER A 51 24.48 15.38 18.52
C SER A 51 23.71 14.87 19.74
N PHE A 52 22.57 14.22 19.50
CA PHE A 52 21.70 13.66 20.53
C PHE A 52 21.03 12.38 20.00
N ASP A 53 20.74 11.44 20.89
CA ASP A 53 20.02 10.20 20.53
C ASP A 53 18.51 10.28 20.82
N LYS A 54 18.09 11.27 21.62
CA LYS A 54 16.70 11.49 22.02
C LYS A 54 16.36 12.97 22.05
N ALA A 55 15.17 13.31 21.56
CA ALA A 55 14.58 14.63 21.68
C ALA A 55 13.19 14.51 22.33
N LYS A 56 12.89 15.44 23.24
CA LYS A 56 11.53 15.64 23.74
C LYS A 56 11.00 16.93 23.15
N VAL A 57 9.90 16.84 22.42
CA VAL A 57 9.19 18.01 21.89
C VAL A 57 7.92 18.20 22.72
N THR A 58 7.56 19.45 22.95
CA THR A 58 6.30 19.83 23.60
C THR A 58 5.70 20.95 22.77
N LEU A 59 4.46 20.75 22.36
CA LEU A 59 3.72 21.66 21.50
C LEU A 59 2.43 22.05 22.22
N GLU A 60 2.18 23.34 22.30
CA GLU A 60 0.88 23.88 22.69
C GLU A 60 0.15 24.28 21.41
N TYR A 61 -1.02 23.69 21.18
CA TYR A 61 -1.78 23.91 19.96
C TYR A 61 -3.28 23.78 20.22
N LEU A 62 -4.07 24.35 19.32
CA LEU A 62 -5.50 24.14 19.24
C LEU A 62 -5.80 23.43 17.93
N ASN A 63 -6.48 22.29 18.02
CA ASN A 63 -6.89 21.51 16.87
C ASN A 63 -8.42 21.38 16.82
N PRO A 64 -9.13 22.37 16.25
CA PRO A 64 -10.59 22.29 16.15
C PRO A 64 -11.04 21.31 15.05
N GLU A 65 -10.37 21.33 13.90
CA GLU A 65 -10.90 20.70 12.68
C GLU A 65 -10.22 19.39 12.28
N GLN A 66 -8.96 19.16 12.66
CA GLN A 66 -8.21 18.00 12.16
C GLN A 66 -8.47 16.77 13.03
N SER A 67 -8.65 15.61 12.42
CA SER A 67 -8.80 14.35 13.15
C SER A 67 -7.48 13.82 13.68
N ILE A 68 -6.37 14.07 12.99
CA ILE A 68 -5.05 13.57 13.36
C ILE A 68 -4.06 14.72 13.31
N VAL A 69 -3.21 14.80 14.31
CA VAL A 69 -2.05 15.68 14.36
C VAL A 69 -0.84 14.82 14.61
N GLU A 70 0.13 14.89 13.72
CA GLU A 70 1.38 14.14 13.84
C GLU A 70 2.57 15.10 13.82
N LEU A 71 3.66 14.66 14.43
CA LEU A 71 4.93 15.37 14.39
C LEU A 71 6.02 14.37 14.08
N GLY A 72 6.90 14.75 13.16
CA GLY A 72 8.05 13.92 12.81
C GLY A 72 9.37 14.65 12.82
N VAL A 73 10.43 13.86 12.79
CA VAL A 73 11.81 14.32 12.63
C VAL A 73 12.37 13.77 11.33
N GLU A 74 13.05 14.59 10.56
CA GLU A 74 13.76 14.15 9.35
C GLU A 74 14.93 13.22 9.74
N LYS A 75 14.96 12.03 9.17
CA LYS A 75 16.00 11.02 9.41
C LYS A 75 17.22 11.18 8.51
N ASN A 76 17.00 11.59 7.27
CA ASN A 76 18.05 11.72 6.25
C ASN A 76 17.71 12.80 5.23
N ALA A 77 18.70 13.21 4.43
CA ALA A 77 18.57 14.26 3.41
C ALA A 77 17.64 13.91 2.23
N GLU A 78 17.01 12.73 2.24
CA GLU A 78 16.06 12.27 1.23
C GLU A 78 14.61 12.59 1.63
N ASN A 79 14.40 13.45 2.64
CA ASN A 79 13.08 13.78 3.21
C ASN A 79 12.32 12.59 3.79
N ASN A 80 13.03 11.59 4.35
CA ASN A 80 12.36 10.54 5.13
C ASN A 80 12.11 11.02 6.56
N PHE A 81 10.87 10.96 7.03
CA PHE A 81 10.50 11.41 8.38
C PHE A 81 10.16 10.24 9.30
N GLU A 82 10.64 10.27 10.55
CA GLU A 82 10.04 9.48 11.63
C GLU A 82 8.88 10.25 12.22
N ILE A 83 7.66 9.85 11.89
CA ILE A 83 6.44 10.52 12.36
C ILE A 83 5.89 9.80 13.60
N LYS A 84 5.38 10.56 14.56
CA LYS A 84 4.65 10.07 15.74
C LYS A 84 3.32 10.82 15.88
N PRO A 85 2.23 10.15 16.31
CA PRO A 85 0.98 10.82 16.61
C PRO A 85 1.13 11.73 17.84
N LEU A 86 0.63 12.96 17.74
CA LEU A 86 0.40 13.86 18.87
C LEU A 86 -1.05 13.79 19.34
N GLU A 87 -1.99 13.67 18.40
CA GLU A 87 -3.42 13.53 18.66
C GLU A 87 -4.04 12.70 17.54
N ASN A 88 -4.95 11.81 17.90
CA ASN A 88 -5.82 11.13 16.96
C ASN A 88 -7.21 11.08 17.59
N LYS A 89 -8.12 11.94 17.13
CA LYS A 89 -9.48 12.07 17.65
C LYS A 89 -10.30 10.80 17.50
N PHE A 90 -10.08 10.00 16.45
CA PHE A 90 -10.78 8.71 16.32
C PHE A 90 -10.44 7.76 17.45
N ILE A 91 -9.18 7.75 17.90
CA ILE A 91 -8.75 6.93 19.04
C ILE A 91 -9.14 7.59 20.37
N ASN A 92 -8.89 8.90 20.49
CA ASN A 92 -9.06 9.65 21.73
C ASN A 92 -10.54 9.83 22.12
N ASP A 93 -11.42 10.02 21.14
CA ASP A 93 -12.85 10.24 21.34
C ASP A 93 -13.67 8.95 21.15
N SER A 94 -13.01 7.81 20.92
CA SER A 94 -13.67 6.52 20.72
C SER A 94 -14.47 6.10 21.97
N ASP A 95 -15.70 5.65 21.76
CA ASP A 95 -16.52 5.00 22.78
C ASP A 95 -16.34 3.46 22.82
N TRP A 96 -15.42 2.92 22.01
CA TRP A 96 -15.18 1.48 21.91
C TRP A 96 -14.48 0.93 23.15
N ALA A 97 -14.62 -0.38 23.37
CA ALA A 97 -13.88 -1.04 24.44
C ALA A 97 -12.38 -0.94 24.18
N TYR A 98 -11.63 -0.56 25.21
CA TYR A 98 -10.21 -0.19 25.11
C TYR A 98 -9.35 -1.12 25.96
N LEU A 99 -8.27 -1.63 25.37
CA LEU A 99 -7.19 -2.33 26.07
C LEU A 99 -5.86 -1.61 25.80
N ASN A 100 -5.02 -1.51 26.82
CA ASN A 100 -3.70 -0.89 26.71
C ASN A 100 -2.65 -1.74 27.41
N GLU A 101 -1.74 -2.29 26.62
CA GLU A 101 -0.65 -3.15 27.07
C GLU A 101 0.62 -2.78 26.32
N ASP A 102 1.70 -2.52 27.05
CA ASP A 102 3.04 -2.24 26.49
C ASP A 102 3.09 -1.15 25.41
N ASN A 103 2.29 -0.09 25.57
CA ASN A 103 2.09 1.02 24.61
C ASN A 103 1.32 0.66 23.33
N ASN A 104 0.70 -0.51 23.27
CA ASN A 104 -0.22 -0.86 22.20
C ASN A 104 -1.65 -0.64 22.70
N ILE A 105 -2.46 -0.02 21.84
CA ILE A 105 -3.87 0.22 22.09
C ILE A 105 -4.67 -0.68 21.16
N LEU A 106 -5.57 -1.48 21.72
CA LEU A 106 -6.59 -2.19 20.95
C LEU A 106 -7.95 -1.57 21.26
N LEU A 107 -8.60 -1.06 20.21
CA LEU A 107 -9.99 -0.61 20.26
C LEU A 107 -10.89 -1.69 19.67
N GLN A 108 -11.95 -2.05 20.39
CA GLN A 108 -12.88 -3.11 20.02
C GLN A 108 -14.31 -2.57 20.07
N LYS A 109 -14.96 -2.45 18.91
CA LYS A 109 -16.36 -2.04 18.82
C LYS A 109 -17.27 -2.96 19.63
N GLU A 110 -17.04 -4.26 19.50
CA GLU A 110 -17.63 -5.30 20.33
C GLU A 110 -16.50 -5.93 21.13
N LYS A 111 -16.61 -5.94 22.47
CA LYS A 111 -15.58 -6.53 23.31
C LYS A 111 -15.50 -8.05 23.07
N GLN A 112 -14.39 -8.53 22.53
CA GLN A 112 -14.15 -9.95 22.23
C GLN A 112 -12.88 -10.49 22.89
N PHE A 113 -11.88 -9.63 23.08
CA PHE A 113 -10.58 -9.97 23.66
C PHE A 113 -10.43 -9.30 25.03
N ASP A 114 -9.72 -9.97 25.94
CA ASP A 114 -9.43 -9.47 27.28
C ASP A 114 -8.00 -8.92 27.43
N SER A 115 -7.11 -9.19 26.47
CA SER A 115 -5.76 -8.62 26.36
C SER A 115 -5.39 -8.31 24.90
N VAL A 116 -4.36 -7.50 24.68
CA VAL A 116 -3.78 -7.30 23.33
C VAL A 116 -3.09 -8.57 22.87
N GLY A 117 -2.47 -9.32 23.80
CA GLY A 117 -1.88 -10.63 23.52
C GLY A 117 -2.87 -11.65 22.96
N ASP A 118 -4.07 -11.74 23.54
CA ASP A 118 -5.11 -12.66 23.07
C ASP A 118 -5.55 -12.32 21.63
N PHE A 119 -5.69 -11.04 21.31
CA PHE A 119 -6.01 -10.59 19.96
C PHE A 119 -4.90 -10.96 18.97
N LEU A 120 -3.63 -10.71 19.31
CA LEU A 120 -2.50 -11.03 18.43
C LEU A 120 -2.32 -12.52 18.22
N ALA A 121 -2.66 -13.34 19.22
CA ALA A 121 -2.61 -14.80 19.12
C ALA A 121 -3.78 -15.41 18.32
N GLY A 122 -4.88 -14.67 18.17
CA GLY A 122 -6.13 -15.13 17.56
C GLY A 122 -6.79 -14.07 16.70
N ILE A 123 -6.03 -13.53 15.73
CA ILE A 123 -6.49 -12.45 14.85
C ILE A 123 -7.72 -12.93 14.06
N PRO A 124 -8.89 -12.28 14.22
CA PRO A 124 -10.12 -12.73 13.59
C PRO A 124 -10.06 -12.54 12.07
N GLN A 125 -10.40 -13.60 11.34
CA GLN A 125 -10.30 -13.68 9.87
C GLN A 125 -11.49 -13.05 9.15
N ASP A 126 -12.64 -12.98 9.84
CA ASP A 126 -13.92 -12.49 9.32
C ASP A 126 -14.17 -11.01 9.64
N LYS A 127 -13.20 -10.33 10.27
CA LYS A 127 -13.32 -8.93 10.70
C LYS A 127 -12.33 -8.05 9.96
N LYS A 128 -12.74 -6.81 9.69
CA LYS A 128 -11.82 -5.76 9.27
C LYS A 128 -11.01 -5.29 10.47
N ILE A 129 -9.70 -5.20 10.27
CA ILE A 129 -8.77 -4.74 11.30
C ILE A 129 -8.04 -3.53 10.73
N ALA A 130 -8.14 -2.42 11.43
CA ALA A 130 -7.42 -1.21 11.06
C ALA A 130 -6.23 -1.02 12.00
N THR A 131 -5.06 -0.72 11.44
CA THR A 131 -3.84 -0.51 12.21
C THR A 131 -3.33 0.92 12.01
N TYR A 132 -2.89 1.56 13.09
CA TYR A 132 -2.33 2.91 13.08
C TYR A 132 -1.02 2.92 13.87
N HIS A 133 0.09 3.30 13.20
CA HIS A 133 1.46 3.20 13.74
C HIS A 133 1.82 1.82 14.34
N TYR A 134 1.14 0.76 13.90
CA TYR A 134 1.39 -0.61 14.32
C TYR A 134 1.57 -1.50 13.08
N ASP A 135 2.65 -2.28 13.04
CA ASP A 135 2.97 -3.18 11.93
C ASP A 135 2.48 -4.59 12.25
N LEU A 136 1.16 -4.80 12.09
CA LEU A 136 0.54 -6.10 12.34
C LEU A 136 0.90 -7.06 11.20
N LYS A 137 1.65 -8.11 11.55
CA LYS A 137 2.06 -9.18 10.63
C LYS A 137 1.44 -10.49 11.09
N PRO A 138 0.19 -10.79 10.72
CA PRO A 138 -0.40 -12.07 11.06
C PRO A 138 0.42 -13.20 10.43
N GLU A 139 0.50 -14.33 11.12
CA GLU A 139 0.88 -15.57 10.45
C GLU A 139 -0.28 -15.97 9.54
N VAL A 140 -0.07 -15.83 8.24
CA VAL A 140 -1.09 -16.19 7.26
C VAL A 140 -1.12 -17.69 7.18
N LYS A 141 -2.29 -18.25 7.47
CA LYS A 141 -2.58 -19.67 7.32
C LYS A 141 -3.90 -19.84 6.60
N ILE A 142 -3.90 -20.62 5.53
CA ILE A 142 -5.10 -20.91 4.76
C ILE A 142 -5.62 -22.27 5.21
N GLU A 143 -6.81 -22.29 5.81
CA GLU A 143 -7.41 -23.54 6.26
C GLU A 143 -7.64 -24.52 5.11
N ASN A 144 -7.28 -25.79 5.33
CA ASN A 144 -7.42 -26.87 4.34
C ASN A 144 -6.67 -26.61 3.01
N TYR A 145 -5.63 -25.78 3.04
CA TYR A 145 -4.74 -25.62 1.89
C TYR A 145 -4.11 -26.96 1.52
N THR A 146 -4.11 -27.28 0.24
CA THR A 146 -3.46 -28.48 -0.30
C THR A 146 -2.58 -28.04 -1.46
N PRO A 147 -1.25 -28.29 -1.39
CA PRO A 147 -0.35 -28.01 -2.50
C PRO A 147 -0.76 -28.67 -3.79
N SER A 148 -0.36 -28.05 -4.90
CA SER A 148 -0.56 -28.63 -6.22
C SER A 148 0.79 -28.85 -6.90
N ASN A 149 0.91 -29.98 -7.59
CA ASN A 149 2.04 -30.22 -8.49
C ASN A 149 1.70 -29.84 -9.95
N THR A 150 0.46 -29.44 -10.21
CA THR A 150 0.00 -29.05 -11.54
C THR A 150 0.44 -27.63 -11.83
N ILE A 151 1.18 -27.46 -12.92
CA ILE A 151 1.52 -26.13 -13.44
C ILE A 151 0.26 -25.55 -14.08
N GLN A 152 -0.16 -24.38 -13.61
CA GLN A 152 -1.17 -23.56 -14.23
C GLN A 152 -0.52 -22.37 -14.94
N THR A 153 -1.07 -22.01 -16.10
CA THR A 153 -0.63 -20.84 -16.87
C THR A 153 -1.64 -19.73 -16.72
N LEU A 154 -1.16 -18.53 -16.38
CA LEU A 154 -1.91 -17.30 -16.34
C LEU A 154 -1.61 -16.56 -17.65
N ASP A 155 -2.51 -16.70 -18.62
CA ASP A 155 -2.34 -16.19 -20.00
C ASP A 155 -2.65 -14.68 -20.14
N THR A 156 -2.56 -13.93 -19.05
CA THR A 156 -2.70 -12.46 -19.07
C THR A 156 -1.34 -11.82 -19.25
N LYS A 157 -1.15 -11.13 -20.37
CA LYS A 157 0.05 -10.32 -20.61
C LYS A 157 0.00 -9.07 -19.74
N LEU A 158 1.13 -8.69 -19.14
CA LEU A 158 1.24 -7.53 -18.24
C LEU A 158 2.39 -6.61 -18.66
N ILE A 159 2.27 -5.32 -18.37
CA ILE A 159 3.29 -4.30 -18.69
C ILE A 159 3.95 -3.77 -17.43
N GLY A 160 5.27 -3.87 -17.37
CA GLY A 160 6.12 -3.19 -16.42
C GLY A 160 6.10 -3.75 -14.99
N THR A 161 6.35 -2.86 -14.02
CA THR A 161 6.54 -3.22 -12.60
C THR A 161 5.29 -3.82 -11.97
N HIS A 162 5.43 -4.96 -11.30
CA HIS A 162 4.38 -5.67 -10.57
C HIS A 162 4.88 -6.25 -9.24
N GLU A 163 4.00 -6.31 -8.23
CA GLU A 163 4.21 -7.04 -6.98
C GLU A 163 3.19 -8.18 -6.91
N PHE A 164 3.67 -9.40 -6.64
CA PHE A 164 2.83 -10.58 -6.44
C PHE A 164 3.02 -11.15 -5.04
N ASN A 165 1.94 -11.71 -4.48
CA ASN A 165 1.96 -12.54 -3.29
C ASN A 165 1.57 -13.96 -3.66
N ALA A 166 2.36 -14.91 -3.17
CA ALA A 166 2.12 -16.34 -3.30
C ALA A 166 2.05 -16.96 -1.90
N TYR A 167 1.20 -17.96 -1.71
CA TYR A 167 1.19 -18.76 -0.49
C TYR A 167 1.93 -20.08 -0.72
N VAL A 168 2.71 -20.50 0.26
CA VAL A 168 3.47 -21.76 0.24
C VAL A 168 3.20 -22.51 1.55
N GLU A 169 2.91 -23.80 1.48
CA GLU A 169 2.78 -24.69 2.64
C GLU A 169 3.15 -26.10 2.19
N ASP A 170 4.19 -26.71 2.76
CA ASP A 170 4.68 -28.06 2.39
C ASP A 170 4.92 -28.26 0.87
N GLU A 171 5.36 -27.22 0.17
CA GLU A 171 5.75 -27.25 -1.24
C GLU A 171 6.88 -26.27 -1.55
N ASP A 172 7.47 -26.41 -2.74
CA ASP A 172 8.44 -25.44 -3.25
C ASP A 172 7.71 -24.29 -3.95
N LEU A 173 8.21 -23.06 -3.78
CA LEU A 173 7.77 -21.96 -4.63
C LEU A 173 8.19 -22.27 -6.06
N TYR A 174 7.25 -22.22 -7.00
CA TYR A 174 7.49 -22.46 -8.41
C TYR A 174 6.75 -21.40 -9.22
N VAL A 175 7.49 -20.43 -9.76
CA VAL A 175 6.94 -19.38 -10.62
C VAL A 175 7.89 -19.13 -11.78
N GLU A 176 7.39 -19.25 -12.99
CA GLU A 176 8.11 -18.93 -14.22
C GLU A 176 7.49 -17.70 -14.87
N PHE A 177 8.29 -16.68 -15.12
CA PHE A 177 7.89 -15.49 -15.87
C PHE A 177 8.51 -15.51 -17.25
N ASN A 178 7.70 -15.26 -18.27
CA ASN A 178 8.15 -15.07 -19.64
C ASN A 178 8.10 -13.58 -19.96
N PHE A 179 9.22 -13.00 -20.36
CA PHE A 179 9.38 -11.57 -20.63
C PHE A 179 9.68 -11.33 -22.12
N SER A 180 9.31 -10.15 -22.60
CA SER A 180 9.76 -9.61 -23.87
C SER A 180 9.86 -8.09 -23.77
N ASP A 181 10.88 -7.52 -24.39
CA ASP A 181 11.01 -6.09 -24.61
C ASP A 181 10.15 -5.63 -25.81
N LEU A 182 9.32 -4.61 -25.61
CA LEU A 182 8.45 -4.01 -26.63
C LEU A 182 9.19 -3.02 -27.54
N ASN A 183 10.42 -2.63 -27.22
CA ASN A 183 11.27 -1.71 -27.98
C ASN A 183 10.56 -0.39 -28.33
N LEU A 184 9.72 0.13 -27.42
CA LEU A 184 9.00 1.39 -27.59
C LEU A 184 9.93 2.60 -27.44
N LYS A 185 10.99 2.48 -26.65
CA LYS A 185 11.97 3.54 -26.36
C LYS A 185 13.39 3.00 -26.27
N PRO A 186 14.40 3.84 -26.58
CA PRO A 186 15.79 3.51 -26.32
C PRO A 186 16.16 3.89 -24.87
N ASP A 187 15.64 3.15 -23.89
CA ASP A 187 15.94 3.31 -22.46
C ASP A 187 16.60 2.02 -21.90
N ASP A 188 17.09 2.03 -20.65
CA ASP A 188 17.56 0.80 -19.98
C ASP A 188 16.35 0.01 -19.48
N ASP A 189 16.08 -1.13 -20.10
CA ASP A 189 14.94 -1.99 -19.81
C ASP A 189 15.29 -3.18 -18.91
N SER A 190 16.33 -3.05 -18.08
CA SER A 190 16.69 -4.07 -17.11
C SER A 190 15.54 -4.44 -16.16
N ILE A 191 15.51 -5.72 -15.77
CA ILE A 191 14.52 -6.27 -14.84
C ILE A 191 15.22 -6.56 -13.52
N ILE A 192 14.72 -5.99 -12.43
CA ILE A 192 15.11 -6.37 -11.07
C ILE A 192 14.02 -7.27 -10.48
N LEU A 193 14.38 -8.52 -10.21
CA LEU A 193 13.50 -9.53 -9.63
C LEU A 193 13.89 -9.78 -8.18
N LYS A 194 12.96 -9.59 -7.25
CA LYS A 194 13.17 -9.82 -5.81
C LYS A 194 12.15 -10.76 -5.23
N VAL A 195 12.61 -11.72 -4.44
CA VAL A 195 11.75 -12.61 -3.65
C VAL A 195 12.03 -12.36 -2.18
N SER A 196 10.98 -12.19 -1.38
CA SER A 196 11.10 -11.96 0.06
C SER A 196 10.09 -12.77 0.86
N LYS A 197 10.49 -13.16 2.08
CA LYS A 197 9.64 -13.89 3.03
C LYS A 197 9.84 -13.33 4.44
N GLY A 198 8.73 -13.05 5.13
CA GLY A 198 8.76 -12.46 6.47
C GLY A 198 9.48 -11.10 6.53
N GLY A 199 9.54 -10.37 5.41
CA GLY A 199 10.29 -9.10 5.29
C GLY A 199 11.78 -9.26 4.98
N ASN A 200 12.31 -10.48 4.94
CA ASN A 200 13.69 -10.75 4.56
C ASN A 200 13.78 -11.06 3.07
N GLU A 201 14.75 -10.48 2.38
CA GLU A 201 15.06 -10.81 1.00
C GLU A 201 15.68 -12.22 0.93
N VAL A 202 15.15 -13.06 0.04
CA VAL A 202 15.60 -14.43 -0.22
C VAL A 202 16.42 -14.46 -1.51
N ILE A 203 15.95 -13.75 -2.54
CA ILE A 203 16.63 -13.57 -3.83
C ILE A 203 16.51 -12.11 -4.23
N SER A 204 17.58 -11.53 -4.80
CA SER A 204 17.54 -10.33 -5.62
C SER A 204 18.45 -10.51 -6.82
N GLU A 205 17.88 -10.48 -8.02
CA GLU A 205 18.60 -10.61 -9.27
C GLU A 205 18.31 -9.41 -10.17
N LYS A 206 19.32 -8.99 -10.93
CA LYS A 206 19.18 -8.02 -12.01
C LYS A 206 19.44 -8.75 -13.32
N ILE A 207 18.53 -8.61 -14.27
CA ILE A 207 18.65 -9.07 -15.65
C ILE A 207 18.90 -7.83 -16.49
N GLU A 208 20.00 -7.80 -17.23
CA GLU A 208 20.37 -6.66 -18.06
C GLU A 208 19.57 -6.68 -19.38
N ASP A 209 19.37 -5.50 -19.97
CA ASP A 209 18.53 -5.28 -21.16
C ASP A 209 18.90 -6.18 -22.36
N GLU A 210 20.20 -6.34 -22.63
CA GLU A 210 20.72 -7.15 -23.75
C GLU A 210 20.24 -8.62 -23.74
N ASP A 211 19.76 -9.12 -22.61
CA ASP A 211 19.29 -10.49 -22.41
C ASP A 211 17.76 -10.68 -22.54
N ILE A 212 16.97 -9.63 -22.84
CA ILE A 212 15.49 -9.62 -22.67
C ILE A 212 14.69 -9.89 -23.96
N GLN A 213 15.34 -10.40 -25.01
CA GLN A 213 14.63 -10.85 -26.21
C GLN A 213 14.01 -12.26 -26.00
N ASP A 214 12.71 -12.31 -25.69
CA ASP A 214 11.97 -13.55 -25.38
C ASP A 214 12.63 -14.39 -24.27
N PHE A 215 12.77 -13.78 -23.09
CA PHE A 215 13.48 -14.34 -21.95
C PHE A 215 12.55 -15.03 -20.94
N SER A 216 12.94 -16.20 -20.43
CA SER A 216 12.21 -16.92 -19.38
C SER A 216 13.01 -16.97 -18.09
N LYS A 217 12.41 -16.56 -16.97
CA LYS A 217 12.99 -16.71 -15.63
C LYS A 217 12.15 -17.62 -14.76
N LEU A 218 12.72 -18.76 -14.38
CA LEU A 218 12.17 -19.65 -13.36
C LEU A 218 12.68 -19.24 -11.98
N ILE A 219 11.76 -19.14 -11.03
CA ILE A 219 12.00 -19.08 -9.60
C ILE A 219 11.53 -20.42 -9.02
N GLU A 220 12.48 -21.23 -8.59
CA GLU A 220 12.22 -22.48 -7.86
C GLU A 220 12.97 -22.44 -6.54
N LEU A 221 12.22 -22.28 -5.44
CA LEU A 221 12.78 -22.10 -4.09
C LEU A 221 12.18 -23.14 -3.14
N SER A 222 13.04 -24.00 -2.60
CA SER A 222 12.67 -25.00 -1.61
C SER A 222 12.88 -24.49 -0.18
N SER A 223 12.27 -25.20 0.77
CA SER A 223 12.47 -24.98 2.21
C SER A 223 12.13 -23.56 2.71
N LEU A 224 11.19 -22.88 2.06
CA LEU A 224 10.72 -21.56 2.52
C LEU A 224 9.89 -21.64 3.81
N GLY A 225 9.44 -22.82 4.21
CA GLY A 225 8.45 -23.00 5.27
C GLY A 225 7.06 -22.49 4.86
N THR A 226 6.09 -22.58 5.77
CA THR A 226 4.71 -22.15 5.52
C THR A 226 4.57 -20.62 5.49
N GLY A 227 3.62 -20.10 4.72
CA GLY A 227 3.19 -18.70 4.73
C GLY A 227 3.47 -17.93 3.44
N LEU A 228 3.32 -16.60 3.52
CA LEU A 228 3.43 -15.72 2.36
C LEU A 228 4.86 -15.58 1.82
N VAL A 229 4.93 -15.51 0.50
CA VAL A 229 6.10 -15.13 -0.27
C VAL A 229 5.73 -13.95 -1.17
N LYS A 230 6.53 -12.89 -1.12
CA LYS A 230 6.36 -11.72 -1.99
C LYS A 230 7.38 -11.76 -3.12
N ILE A 231 6.92 -11.54 -4.34
CA ILE A 231 7.72 -11.46 -5.55
C ILE A 231 7.54 -10.05 -6.14
N ASN A 232 8.63 -9.30 -6.28
CA ASN A 232 8.64 -7.99 -6.92
C ASN A 232 9.37 -8.08 -8.24
N ILE A 233 8.76 -7.56 -9.29
CA ILE A 233 9.37 -7.32 -10.59
C ILE A 233 9.40 -5.81 -10.78
N ILE A 234 10.60 -5.24 -10.82
CA ILE A 234 10.82 -3.80 -10.99
C ILE A 234 11.47 -3.61 -12.35
N THR A 235 10.77 -2.95 -13.25
CA THR A 235 11.18 -2.73 -14.64
C THR A 235 10.37 -1.58 -15.26
N SER A 236 10.79 -1.10 -16.44
CA SER A 236 10.14 -0.03 -17.20
C SER A 236 8.77 -0.47 -17.76
N ASN A 237 8.01 0.43 -18.37
CA ASN A 237 6.79 0.07 -19.09
C ASN A 237 7.06 -0.40 -20.54
N ASP A 238 8.33 -0.61 -20.92
CA ASP A 238 8.72 -1.23 -22.19
C ASP A 238 8.82 -2.75 -22.08
N ILE A 239 8.96 -3.28 -20.86
CA ILE A 239 8.95 -4.72 -20.61
C ILE A 239 7.53 -5.25 -20.46
N GLN A 240 7.24 -6.31 -21.21
CA GLN A 240 6.02 -7.10 -21.11
C GLN A 240 6.31 -8.46 -20.46
N ILE A 241 5.48 -8.84 -19.49
CA ILE A 241 5.34 -10.22 -19.02
C ILE A 241 4.32 -10.90 -19.94
N ASN A 242 4.76 -11.86 -20.75
CA ASN A 242 3.96 -12.57 -21.74
C ASN A 242 3.00 -13.59 -21.13
N ASN A 243 3.45 -14.30 -20.11
CA ASN A 243 2.65 -15.22 -19.31
C ASN A 243 3.37 -15.52 -18.00
N ILE A 244 2.61 -16.04 -17.04
CA ILE A 244 3.13 -16.51 -15.75
C ILE A 244 2.72 -17.97 -15.61
N LYS A 245 3.66 -18.86 -15.31
CA LYS A 245 3.35 -20.24 -14.94
C LYS A 245 3.65 -20.45 -13.47
N THR A 246 2.77 -21.09 -12.74
CA THR A 246 3.00 -21.39 -11.32
C THR A 246 2.39 -22.72 -10.91
N LYS A 247 2.87 -23.30 -9.82
CA LYS A 247 2.20 -24.42 -9.13
C LYS A 247 1.34 -23.94 -7.95
N GLN A 248 1.60 -22.73 -7.44
CA GLN A 248 0.95 -22.19 -6.26
C GLN A 248 -0.55 -22.06 -6.50
N GLN A 249 -1.34 -22.68 -5.61
CA GLN A 249 -2.80 -22.59 -5.68
C GLN A 249 -3.32 -21.21 -5.34
N LYS A 250 -2.51 -20.38 -4.68
CA LYS A 250 -2.86 -19.03 -4.21
C LYS A 250 -1.80 -18.04 -4.65
N PHE A 251 -2.17 -17.18 -5.59
CA PHE A 251 -1.26 -16.26 -6.27
C PHE A 251 -2.01 -15.02 -6.74
N VAL A 252 -1.65 -13.84 -6.23
CA VAL A 252 -2.33 -12.57 -6.53
C VAL A 252 -1.34 -11.44 -6.78
N ALA A 253 -1.68 -10.52 -7.67
CA ALA A 253 -0.99 -9.25 -7.81
C ALA A 253 -1.51 -8.25 -6.76
N LYS A 254 -0.62 -7.40 -6.23
CA LYS A 254 -0.96 -6.41 -5.21
C LYS A 254 -1.06 -5.02 -5.82
N THR A 255 -2.13 -4.30 -5.47
CA THR A 255 -2.33 -2.85 -5.71
C THR A 255 -2.41 -2.41 -7.18
N LYS A 256 -1.69 -3.04 -8.11
CA LYS A 256 -1.66 -2.62 -9.50
C LYS A 256 -1.56 -3.82 -10.44
N VAL A 257 -2.33 -3.76 -11.52
CA VAL A 257 -2.14 -4.59 -12.71
C VAL A 257 -2.22 -3.71 -13.95
N TYR A 258 -1.38 -3.98 -14.93
CA TYR A 258 -1.42 -3.28 -16.21
C TYR A 258 -1.44 -4.31 -17.35
N PRO A 259 -2.63 -4.84 -17.73
CA PRO A 259 -2.74 -5.76 -18.85
C PRO A 259 -2.23 -5.14 -20.14
N ALA A 260 -1.37 -5.86 -20.87
CA ALA A 260 -0.88 -5.45 -22.18
C ALA A 260 -1.97 -5.55 -23.25
N GLU A 261 -1.70 -5.10 -24.48
CA GLU A 261 -2.68 -5.20 -25.56
C GLU A 261 -3.02 -6.67 -25.88
N GLN A 262 -4.24 -7.06 -25.50
CA GLN A 262 -4.84 -8.37 -25.73
C GLN A 262 -6.37 -8.23 -25.65
N GLU A 263 -7.12 -9.18 -26.20
CA GLU A 263 -8.58 -9.18 -26.16
C GLU A 263 -9.12 -9.90 -24.92
N ASN A 264 -10.28 -9.47 -24.43
CA ASN A 264 -11.06 -10.09 -23.36
C ASN A 264 -10.25 -10.37 -22.08
N VAL A 265 -9.83 -9.32 -21.39
CA VAL A 265 -9.15 -9.47 -20.09
C VAL A 265 -10.17 -9.66 -18.99
N LEU A 266 -10.08 -10.78 -18.27
CA LEU A 266 -10.86 -11.07 -17.08
C LEU A 266 -9.94 -11.08 -15.86
N LEU A 267 -10.30 -10.30 -14.86
CA LEU A 267 -9.60 -10.24 -13.58
C LEU A 267 -10.62 -10.38 -12.45
N TYR A 268 -10.14 -10.79 -11.28
CA TYR A 268 -10.91 -10.85 -10.05
C TYR A 268 -10.22 -9.99 -9.01
N SER A 269 -10.96 -9.12 -8.32
CA SER A 269 -10.39 -8.25 -7.28
C SER A 269 -11.35 -8.08 -6.12
N ASP A 270 -10.82 -7.86 -4.92
CA ASP A 270 -11.56 -7.48 -3.72
C ASP A 270 -11.47 -5.96 -3.43
N SER A 271 -10.84 -5.18 -4.32
CA SER A 271 -10.57 -3.75 -4.11
C SER A 271 -11.86 -2.93 -3.96
N SER A 272 -12.00 -2.15 -2.89
CA SER A 272 -13.12 -1.23 -2.67
C SER A 272 -12.96 0.11 -3.39
N ASP A 273 -11.73 0.53 -3.69
CA ASP A 273 -11.42 1.69 -4.53
C ASP A 273 -10.58 1.22 -5.72
N LEU A 274 -11.05 1.52 -6.94
CA LEU A 274 -10.38 1.19 -8.18
C LEU A 274 -10.16 2.46 -9.01
N ASN A 275 -8.96 2.60 -9.53
CA ASN A 275 -8.54 3.69 -10.38
C ASN A 275 -8.04 3.15 -11.71
N PHE A 276 -8.52 3.74 -12.80
CA PHE A 276 -8.26 3.31 -14.16
C PHE A 276 -7.63 4.44 -14.96
N ARG A 277 -6.59 4.10 -15.74
CA ARG A 277 -5.89 5.06 -16.60
C ARG A 277 -5.45 4.42 -17.90
N ALA A 278 -5.91 5.00 -19.01
CA ALA A 278 -5.41 4.68 -20.34
C ALA A 278 -4.24 5.62 -20.69
N TRP A 279 -3.08 5.06 -21.02
CA TRP A 279 -1.90 5.85 -21.43
C TRP A 279 -1.94 6.26 -22.90
N THR A 280 -2.58 5.45 -23.73
CA THR A 280 -2.72 5.63 -25.18
C THR A 280 -4.19 5.57 -25.58
N THR A 281 -4.49 5.94 -26.82
CA THR A 281 -5.84 5.82 -27.37
C THR A 281 -6.30 4.37 -27.54
N SER A 282 -5.36 3.41 -27.66
CA SER A 282 -5.68 1.99 -27.75
C SER A 282 -6.27 1.44 -26.45
N GLY A 283 -5.94 2.02 -25.29
CA GLY A 283 -6.52 1.64 -23.99
C GLY A 283 -7.92 2.19 -23.70
N LEU A 284 -8.46 3.08 -24.53
CA LEU A 284 -9.81 3.63 -24.34
C LEU A 284 -10.88 2.57 -24.60
N GLN A 285 -11.79 2.39 -23.64
CA GLN A 285 -12.83 1.36 -23.65
C GLN A 285 -13.88 1.59 -22.56
N GLU A 286 -14.96 0.83 -22.64
CA GLU A 286 -15.91 0.63 -21.54
C GLU A 286 -15.54 -0.66 -20.83
N ILE A 287 -15.45 -0.62 -19.50
CA ILE A 287 -15.11 -1.77 -18.66
C ILE A 287 -16.27 -2.07 -17.72
N THR A 288 -16.32 -3.29 -17.22
CA THR A 288 -17.28 -3.71 -16.19
C THR A 288 -16.56 -4.05 -14.89
N VAL A 289 -17.07 -3.53 -13.78
CA VAL A 289 -16.65 -3.87 -12.41
C VAL A 289 -17.87 -4.40 -11.66
N GLY A 290 -17.94 -5.71 -11.47
CA GLY A 290 -19.13 -6.38 -10.96
C GLY A 290 -20.36 -6.08 -11.84
N ALA A 291 -21.34 -5.35 -11.31
CA ALA A 291 -22.54 -4.95 -12.04
C ALA A 291 -22.46 -3.54 -12.67
N TYR A 292 -21.33 -2.84 -12.54
CA TYR A 292 -21.19 -1.44 -12.95
C TYR A 292 -20.35 -1.30 -14.21
N GLU A 293 -20.78 -0.43 -15.13
CA GLU A 293 -20.02 -0.06 -16.31
C GLU A 293 -19.29 1.28 -16.10
N ILE A 294 -18.04 1.36 -16.56
CA ILE A 294 -17.20 2.54 -16.45
C ILE A 294 -16.63 2.86 -17.84
N ALA A 295 -16.93 4.05 -18.35
CA ALA A 295 -16.39 4.53 -19.61
C ALA A 295 -15.03 5.23 -19.41
N VAL A 296 -13.92 4.55 -19.74
CA VAL A 296 -12.58 5.13 -19.81
C VAL A 296 -12.38 5.77 -21.17
N ASN A 297 -12.81 7.02 -21.30
CA ASN A 297 -12.94 7.72 -22.58
C ASN A 297 -11.91 8.83 -22.83
N LYS A 298 -10.92 8.98 -21.96
CA LYS A 298 -9.88 10.01 -22.10
C LYS A 298 -8.51 9.50 -21.63
N VAL A 299 -7.50 9.69 -22.47
CA VAL A 299 -6.11 9.34 -22.15
C VAL A 299 -5.60 10.20 -20.98
N LEU A 300 -4.75 9.61 -20.13
CA LEU A 300 -4.10 10.22 -18.97
C LEU A 300 -5.04 10.75 -17.88
N LYS A 301 -6.36 10.63 -18.06
CA LYS A 301 -7.35 10.94 -17.02
C LYS A 301 -7.51 9.72 -16.12
N LEU A 302 -7.50 9.96 -14.81
CA LEU A 302 -7.88 8.96 -13.82
C LEU A 302 -9.41 8.85 -13.76
N PHE A 303 -9.92 7.63 -13.88
CA PHE A 303 -11.32 7.31 -13.64
C PHE A 303 -11.39 6.47 -12.37
N THR A 304 -12.27 6.83 -11.44
CA THR A 304 -12.35 6.18 -10.13
C THR A 304 -13.70 5.50 -9.98
N TRP A 305 -13.67 4.29 -9.46
CA TRP A 305 -14.84 3.55 -8.98
C TRP A 305 -14.65 3.27 -7.50
N ARG A 306 -15.73 3.43 -6.73
CA ARG A 306 -15.76 3.13 -5.30
C ARG A 306 -16.98 2.29 -4.99
N GLU A 307 -16.76 1.27 -4.20
CA GLU A 307 -17.81 0.47 -3.62
C GLU A 307 -18.69 1.35 -2.71
N THR A 308 -20.00 1.19 -2.79
CA THR A 308 -20.95 1.96 -1.97
C THR A 308 -21.25 1.22 -0.67
N GLU A 309 -21.59 1.93 0.40
CA GLU A 309 -21.81 1.38 1.76
C GLU A 309 -22.80 0.20 1.88
N ASN A 310 -23.63 -0.03 0.86
CA ASN A 310 -24.58 -1.14 0.84
C ASN A 310 -23.93 -2.49 0.50
N ASP A 311 -22.76 -2.50 -0.15
CA ASP A 311 -21.95 -3.70 -0.41
C ASP A 311 -20.99 -3.87 0.77
N LYS A 312 -21.52 -4.41 1.87
CA LYS A 312 -20.70 -4.72 3.03
C LYS A 312 -19.83 -5.93 2.68
N HIS A 313 -18.54 -5.78 2.97
CA HIS A 313 -17.42 -6.69 2.73
C HIS A 313 -16.72 -6.47 1.39
N ARG A 314 -15.37 -6.48 1.40
CA ARG A 314 -14.51 -6.53 0.21
C ARG A 314 -14.82 -7.83 -0.54
N GLN A 315 -15.91 -7.84 -1.29
CA GLN A 315 -16.34 -9.02 -2.02
C GLN A 315 -15.50 -9.14 -3.27
N LEU A 316 -15.12 -10.38 -3.58
CA LEU A 316 -14.45 -10.69 -4.83
C LEU A 316 -15.40 -10.36 -5.98
N LYS A 317 -14.94 -9.53 -6.90
CA LYS A 317 -15.71 -9.03 -8.04
C LYS A 317 -14.92 -9.22 -9.31
N GLU A 318 -15.67 -9.45 -10.38
CA GLU A 318 -15.14 -9.58 -11.73
C GLU A 318 -14.86 -8.19 -12.30
N LEU A 319 -13.69 -8.06 -12.93
CA LEU A 319 -13.31 -6.92 -13.74
C LEU A 319 -13.19 -7.44 -15.17
N ILE A 320 -14.11 -7.00 -16.03
CA ILE A 320 -14.17 -7.42 -17.44
C ILE A 320 -13.72 -6.23 -18.29
N LEU A 321 -12.61 -6.42 -19.01
CA LEU A 321 -12.11 -5.45 -19.97
C LEU A 321 -12.21 -6.06 -21.37
N PRO A 322 -12.90 -5.40 -22.32
CA PRO A 322 -12.92 -5.83 -23.71
C PRO A 322 -11.52 -6.03 -24.30
N LYS A 323 -10.54 -5.21 -23.86
CA LYS A 323 -9.14 -5.31 -24.25
C LYS A 323 -8.20 -4.81 -23.15
N GLY A 324 -6.93 -5.15 -23.22
CA GLY A 324 -5.92 -4.58 -22.33
C GLY A 324 -5.56 -3.13 -22.68
N GLY A 325 -4.37 -2.69 -22.27
CA GLY A 325 -3.91 -1.31 -22.45
C GLY A 325 -4.45 -0.33 -21.40
N LEU A 326 -5.00 -0.84 -20.30
CA LEU A 326 -5.52 -0.05 -19.18
C LEU A 326 -4.73 -0.35 -17.91
N GLU A 327 -4.14 0.68 -17.29
CA GLU A 327 -3.55 0.54 -15.97
C GLU A 327 -4.66 0.58 -14.92
N ILE A 328 -4.66 -0.40 -14.02
CA ILE A 328 -5.64 -0.58 -12.96
C ILE A 328 -4.91 -0.52 -11.63
N ILE A 329 -5.34 0.35 -10.73
CA ILE A 329 -4.77 0.54 -9.40
C ILE A 329 -5.91 0.38 -8.39
N GLY A 330 -5.70 -0.40 -7.33
CA GLY A 330 -6.68 -0.60 -6.27
C GLY A 330 -6.07 -0.74 -4.88
N ASP A 331 -6.93 -0.72 -3.88
CA ASP A 331 -6.62 -0.91 -2.46
C ASP A 331 -6.63 -2.39 -2.02
N GLY A 332 -6.89 -3.32 -2.95
CA GLY A 332 -6.88 -4.76 -2.74
C GLY A 332 -5.90 -5.52 -3.64
N TYR A 333 -6.29 -6.74 -3.97
CA TYR A 333 -5.51 -7.70 -4.75
C TYR A 333 -6.21 -8.01 -6.07
N PHE A 334 -5.44 -8.48 -7.05
CA PHE A 334 -5.93 -8.90 -8.35
C PHE A 334 -5.50 -10.33 -8.63
N ALA A 335 -6.45 -11.16 -9.04
CA ALA A 335 -6.21 -12.51 -9.52
C ALA A 335 -6.61 -12.62 -11.00
N PHE A 336 -5.90 -13.48 -11.73
CA PHE A 336 -6.16 -13.76 -13.14
C PHE A 336 -7.12 -14.94 -13.35
N GLN A 337 -7.47 -15.63 -12.26
CA GLN A 337 -8.45 -16.70 -12.17
C GLN A 337 -9.13 -16.60 -10.80
N GLU A 338 -10.39 -16.99 -10.67
CA GLU A 338 -11.11 -16.85 -9.41
C GLU A 338 -10.53 -17.75 -8.30
N ASN A 339 -10.22 -19.00 -8.64
CA ASN A 339 -9.76 -20.01 -7.69
C ASN A 339 -8.38 -19.72 -7.09
N ILE A 340 -7.54 -18.93 -7.77
CA ILE A 340 -6.20 -18.55 -7.28
C ILE A 340 -6.23 -17.34 -6.34
N PHE A 341 -7.38 -16.65 -6.26
CA PHE A 341 -7.54 -15.50 -5.38
C PHE A 341 -7.42 -15.90 -3.90
N PHE A 342 -6.80 -15.01 -3.13
CA PHE A 342 -6.83 -14.95 -1.68
C PHE A 342 -6.45 -13.53 -1.23
N ASP A 343 -6.85 -13.17 -0.02
CA ASP A 343 -6.37 -11.98 0.66
C ASP A 343 -5.14 -12.35 1.53
N PRO A 344 -3.92 -11.93 1.16
CA PRO A 344 -2.72 -12.23 1.93
C PRO A 344 -2.74 -11.61 3.33
N TYR A 345 -3.50 -10.56 3.61
CA TYR A 345 -3.46 -9.88 4.92
C TYR A 345 -4.80 -9.93 5.66
N GLN A 346 -5.72 -10.79 5.23
CA GLN A 346 -6.88 -11.20 6.02
C GLN A 346 -7.71 -10.00 6.54
N ASN A 347 -8.02 -9.04 5.67
CA ASN A 347 -8.75 -7.81 5.96
C ASN A 347 -8.05 -6.84 6.94
N ILE A 348 -6.73 -6.94 7.09
CA ILE A 348 -5.93 -5.94 7.80
C ILE A 348 -5.59 -4.78 6.87
N GLU A 349 -6.08 -3.61 7.23
CA GLU A 349 -5.82 -2.35 6.57
C GLU A 349 -4.88 -1.50 7.44
N ARG A 350 -3.83 -0.95 6.82
CA ARG A 350 -2.97 0.03 7.49
C ARG A 350 -3.49 1.41 7.16
N LEU A 351 -3.93 2.12 8.18
CA LEU A 351 -4.38 3.50 8.07
C LEU A 351 -3.15 4.36 7.78
N GLN A 352 -3.01 4.80 6.52
CA GLN A 352 -1.93 5.68 6.10
C GLN A 352 -2.43 7.10 5.90
N ASN A 353 -3.69 7.28 5.52
CA ASN A 353 -4.32 8.58 5.32
C ASN A 353 -5.70 8.67 5.96
N TYR A 354 -6.19 9.90 6.14
CA TYR A 354 -7.52 10.20 6.69
C TYR A 354 -8.67 9.57 5.89
N SER A 355 -8.52 9.39 4.58
CA SER A 355 -9.55 8.76 3.72
C SER A 355 -9.86 7.31 4.06
N ASP A 356 -9.00 6.69 4.87
CA ASP A 356 -9.03 5.26 5.15
C ASP A 356 -9.82 4.94 6.44
N MET A 357 -10.25 5.96 7.20
CA MET A 357 -10.95 5.83 8.50
C MET A 357 -12.46 5.99 8.43
#